data_AF-A0A950Q8G4-F1
#
_entry.id   AF-A0A950Q8G4-F1
#
_cell.length_a   1.000
_cell.length_b   1.000
_cell.length_c   1.000
_cell.angle_alpha   90.00
_cell.angle_beta   90.00
_cell.angle_gamma   90.00
#
_symmetry.space_group_name_H-M   'P 1'
#
loop_
_entity.id
_entity.type
_entity.pdbx_description
1 polymer ?
#
loop_
_entity_poly.entity_id
_entity_poly.type
_entity_poly.pdbx_seq_one_letter_code
_entity_poly.pdbx_strand_id
1 'polypeptide(L)'
;MSATAVLPYLAILRARFALMLQYRAAAFAGFATQCWWGVIKVMVLAAFYAGHPDQPITLAQAITYTWLGQGLLGLLPWQADAEVSEAVETGNVAYERLRPVDTHSLWMARAIAARAGTTALRVVPMFVTTAILLPLIGLQQWAWQMPATREAAALFALSITLTLLLSSAFVVLLNIGVTALKTRRAANVAVTFVNPLSGMIIPLALMPGWMQGFLFWQPFAGL
;
A
#
# COMPACT_ATOMS: atom_id res chain seq x y z
N MET A 1 3.47 -1.31 28.64
CA MET A 1 4.76 -1.60 27.97
C MET A 1 5.77 -0.58 28.45
N SER A 2 6.88 -0.99 29.07
CA SER A 2 7.93 -0.06 29.52
C SER A 2 8.63 0.58 28.32
N ALA A 3 9.11 1.82 28.44
CA ALA A 3 9.81 2.55 27.37
C ALA A 3 11.01 1.79 26.78
N THR A 4 11.63 0.90 27.57
CA THR A 4 12.71 0.00 27.16
C THR A 4 12.30 -1.05 26.13
N ALA A 5 11.03 -1.47 26.11
CA ALA A 5 10.51 -2.45 25.13
C ALA A 5 10.26 -1.83 23.74
N VAL A 6 10.13 -0.50 23.64
CA VAL A 6 9.81 0.21 22.39
C VAL A 6 11.07 0.54 21.58
N LEU A 7 12.19 0.77 22.25
CA LEU A 7 13.49 1.14 21.64
C LEU A 7 13.94 0.19 20.51
N PRO A 8 13.84 -1.15 20.65
CA PRO A 8 14.23 -2.07 19.58
C PRO A 8 13.39 -1.89 18.31
N TYR A 9 12.08 -1.63 18.46
CA TYR A 9 11.17 -1.45 17.32
C TYR A 9 11.44 -0.13 16.58
N LEU A 10 11.71 0.94 17.32
CA LEU A 10 12.10 2.23 16.74
C LEU A 10 13.46 2.13 16.04
N ALA A 11 14.40 1.38 16.58
CA ALA A 11 15.70 1.15 15.96
C ALA A 11 15.56 0.40 14.62
N ILE A 12 14.73 -0.64 14.56
CA ILE A 12 14.41 -1.37 13.32
C ILE A 12 13.79 -0.42 12.29
N LEU A 13 12.82 0.40 12.71
CA LEU A 13 12.18 1.36 11.82
C LEU A 13 13.21 2.34 11.24
N ARG A 14 14.04 2.94 12.09
CA ARG A 14 15.08 3.87 11.66
C ARG A 14 16.08 3.22 10.71
N ALA A 15 16.55 2.01 11.01
CA ALA A 15 17.49 1.28 10.16
C ALA A 15 16.92 0.97 8.78
N ARG A 16 15.64 0.54 8.71
CA ARG A 16 14.96 0.25 7.44
C ARG A 16 14.77 1.52 6.60
N PHE A 17 14.35 2.63 7.21
CA PHE A 17 14.26 3.90 6.49
C PHE A 17 15.63 4.35 5.95
N ALA A 18 16.69 4.27 6.76
CA ALA A 18 18.04 4.62 6.32
C ALA A 18 18.51 3.79 5.13
N LEU A 19 18.28 2.47 5.15
CA LEU A 19 18.59 1.58 4.03
C LEU A 19 17.83 1.97 2.74
N MET A 20 16.53 2.29 2.84
CA MET A 20 15.75 2.68 1.66
C MET A 20 16.22 4.01 1.06
N LEU A 21 16.65 4.98 1.88
CA LEU A 21 17.18 6.25 1.40
C LEU A 21 18.54 6.13 0.69
N GLN A 22 19.34 5.10 1.00
CA GLN A 22 20.63 4.87 0.34
C GLN A 22 20.44 4.49 -1.14
N TYR A 23 19.41 3.71 -1.47
CA TYR A 23 19.12 3.27 -2.84
C TYR A 23 18.25 4.26 -3.62
N ARG A 24 18.73 5.51 -3.73
CA ARG A 24 18.00 6.62 -4.38
C ARG A 24 17.56 6.31 -5.81
N ALA A 25 18.42 5.65 -6.59
CA ALA A 25 18.10 5.27 -7.97
C ALA A 25 16.90 4.33 -8.06
N ALA A 26 16.79 3.36 -7.14
CA ALA A 26 15.64 2.45 -7.08
C ALA A 26 14.34 3.19 -6.71
N ALA A 27 14.43 4.18 -5.80
CA ALA A 27 13.29 5.02 -5.45
C ALA A 27 12.80 5.85 -6.65
N PHE A 28 13.71 6.47 -7.41
CA PHE A 28 13.37 7.23 -8.62
C PHE A 28 12.79 6.34 -9.73
N ALA A 29 13.40 5.18 -9.99
CA ALA A 29 12.89 4.22 -10.97
C ALA A 29 11.48 3.72 -10.59
N GLY A 30 11.27 3.42 -9.31
CA GLY A 30 9.96 3.04 -8.78
C GLY A 30 8.92 4.15 -8.98
N PHE A 31 9.28 5.39 -8.66
CA PHE A 31 8.43 6.56 -8.87
C PHE A 31 8.06 6.75 -10.35
N ALA A 32 9.04 6.74 -11.25
CA ALA A 32 8.82 6.88 -12.69
C ALA A 32 7.87 5.79 -13.24
N THR A 33 8.04 4.55 -12.77
CA THR A 33 7.17 3.43 -13.12
C THR A 33 5.73 3.68 -12.66
N GLN A 34 5.52 4.21 -11.44
CA GLN A 34 4.17 4.52 -10.96
C GLN A 34 3.54 5.69 -11.71
N CYS A 35 4.31 6.70 -12.11
CA CYS A 35 3.80 7.76 -12.98
C CYS A 35 3.35 7.20 -14.32
N TRP A 36 4.15 6.32 -14.94
CA TRP A 36 3.81 5.67 -16.20
C TRP A 36 2.48 4.90 -16.10
N TRP A 37 2.33 4.04 -15.10
CA TRP A 37 1.09 3.29 -14.88
C TRP A 37 -0.09 4.18 -14.49
N GLY A 38 0.16 5.23 -13.70
CA GLY A 38 -0.85 6.22 -13.33
C GLY A 38 -1.41 6.94 -14.55
N VAL A 39 -0.55 7.44 -15.43
CA VAL A 39 -0.97 8.09 -16.69
C VAL A 39 -1.77 7.14 -17.55
N ILE A 40 -1.30 5.90 -17.77
CA ILE A 40 -2.04 4.91 -18.57
C ILE A 40 -3.45 4.68 -18.00
N LYS A 41 -3.56 4.45 -16.68
CA LYS A 41 -4.87 4.23 -16.04
C LYS A 41 -5.79 5.45 -16.16
N VAL A 42 -5.25 6.66 -15.96
CA VAL A 42 -6.01 7.91 -16.16
C VAL A 42 -6.52 8.03 -17.58
N MET A 43 -5.69 7.74 -18.59
CA MET A 43 -6.09 7.80 -20.00
C MET A 43 -7.17 6.76 -20.34
N VAL A 44 -7.04 5.53 -19.83
CA VAL A 44 -8.05 4.47 -20.01
C VAL A 44 -9.38 4.88 -19.36
N LEU A 45 -9.34 5.41 -18.14
CA LEU A 45 -10.54 5.92 -17.46
C LEU A 45 -11.16 7.08 -18.23
N ALA A 46 -10.37 8.03 -18.73
CA ALA A 46 -10.88 9.14 -19.52
C ALA A 46 -11.61 8.68 -20.78
N ALA A 47 -11.03 7.71 -21.49
CA ALA A 47 -11.65 7.11 -22.67
C ALA A 47 -12.96 6.38 -22.31
N PHE A 48 -13.00 5.67 -21.18
CA PHE A 48 -14.21 5.02 -20.70
C PHE A 48 -15.33 6.03 -20.38
N TYR A 49 -15.01 7.10 -19.63
CA TYR A 49 -15.96 8.15 -19.26
C TYR A 49 -16.47 8.95 -20.46
N ALA A 50 -15.67 9.08 -21.52
CA ALA A 50 -16.12 9.72 -22.77
C ALA A 50 -17.25 8.94 -23.46
N GLY A 51 -17.27 7.60 -23.33
CA GLY A 51 -18.34 6.75 -23.87
C GLY A 51 -19.49 6.50 -22.89
N HIS A 52 -19.23 6.59 -21.59
CA HIS A 52 -20.20 6.26 -20.53
C HIS A 52 -20.15 7.31 -19.41
N PRO A 53 -20.74 8.51 -19.60
CA PRO A 53 -20.63 9.61 -18.64
C PRO A 53 -21.36 9.36 -17.32
N ASP A 54 -22.41 8.54 -17.33
CA ASP A 54 -23.23 8.22 -16.16
C ASP A 54 -22.58 7.13 -15.30
N GLN A 55 -21.61 7.53 -14.46
CA GLN A 55 -20.93 6.64 -13.52
C GLN A 55 -21.15 7.04 -12.05
N PRO A 56 -21.05 6.09 -11.09
CA PRO A 56 -21.24 6.37 -9.65
C PRO A 56 -20.26 7.39 -9.04
N ILE A 57 -19.07 7.54 -9.64
CA ILE A 57 -18.07 8.54 -9.25
C ILE A 57 -17.69 9.38 -10.46
N THR A 58 -17.29 10.63 -10.26
CA THR A 58 -16.88 11.51 -11.37
C THR A 58 -15.50 11.11 -11.91
N LEU A 59 -15.19 11.51 -13.15
CA LEU A 59 -13.86 11.28 -13.73
C LEU A 59 -12.75 11.87 -12.85
N ALA A 60 -12.97 13.07 -12.31
CA ALA A 60 -12.04 13.72 -11.38
C ALA A 60 -11.75 12.89 -10.12
N GLN A 61 -12.79 12.27 -9.55
CA GLN A 61 -12.65 11.35 -8.42
C GLN A 61 -11.89 10.09 -8.82
N ALA A 62 -12.18 9.51 -9.99
CA ALA A 62 -11.47 8.32 -10.49
C ALA A 62 -9.98 8.59 -10.79
N ILE A 63 -9.65 9.78 -11.30
CA ILE A 63 -8.26 10.24 -11.50
C ILE A 63 -7.56 10.39 -10.16
N THR A 64 -8.19 11.08 -9.20
CA THR A 64 -7.62 11.26 -7.85
C THR A 64 -7.42 9.92 -7.15
N TYR A 65 -8.38 9.00 -7.26
CA TYR A 65 -8.28 7.61 -6.76
C TYR A 65 -7.08 6.88 -7.40
N THR A 66 -6.86 7.06 -8.70
CA THR A 66 -5.74 6.44 -9.40
C THR A 66 -4.39 6.96 -8.86
N TRP A 67 -4.23 8.27 -8.72
CA TRP A 67 -2.99 8.86 -8.19
C TRP A 67 -2.73 8.47 -6.72
N LEU A 68 -3.79 8.44 -5.91
CA LEU A 68 -3.75 7.90 -4.56
C LEU A 68 -3.26 6.46 -4.56
N GLY A 69 -3.84 5.59 -5.38
CA GLY A 69 -3.44 4.19 -5.51
C GLY A 69 -1.98 4.03 -5.95
N GLN A 70 -1.49 4.86 -6.87
CA GLN A 70 -0.08 4.85 -7.28
C GLN A 70 0.87 5.30 -6.15
N GLY A 71 0.49 6.34 -5.40
CA GLY A 71 1.28 6.86 -4.28
C GLY A 71 1.28 5.93 -3.06
N LEU A 72 0.15 5.28 -2.79
CA LEU A 72 -0.07 4.38 -1.65
C LEU A 72 0.23 2.91 -1.96
N LEU A 73 0.72 2.60 -3.16
CA LEU A 73 0.97 1.22 -3.62
C LEU A 73 1.87 0.40 -2.66
N GLY A 74 2.75 1.06 -1.90
CA GLY A 74 3.59 0.40 -0.88
C GLY A 74 2.78 -0.23 0.27
N LEU A 75 1.51 0.15 0.41
CA LEU A 75 0.60 -0.43 1.38
C LEU A 75 -0.03 -1.74 0.88
N LEU A 76 0.13 -2.20 -0.37
CA LEU A 76 -0.51 -3.45 -0.80
C LEU A 76 0.26 -4.72 -0.38
N PRO A 77 -0.37 -5.71 0.29
CA PRO A 77 0.35 -6.84 0.89
C PRO A 77 0.49 -8.01 -0.09
N TRP A 78 1.30 -7.81 -1.12
CA TRP A 78 1.52 -8.83 -2.16
C TRP A 78 2.39 -10.01 -1.73
N GLN A 79 3.28 -9.80 -0.76
CA GLN A 79 4.29 -10.78 -0.40
C GLN A 79 4.51 -10.77 1.12
N ALA A 80 4.89 -11.92 1.65
CA ALA A 80 5.43 -12.05 3.00
C ALA A 80 6.76 -11.29 3.15
N ASP A 81 7.21 -11.12 4.38
CA ASP A 81 8.54 -10.60 4.68
C ASP A 81 9.60 -11.57 4.12
N ALA A 82 10.53 -11.03 3.34
CA ALA A 82 11.59 -11.80 2.70
C ALA A 82 12.52 -12.44 3.75
N GLU A 83 12.86 -11.72 4.84
CA GLU A 83 13.73 -12.24 5.90
C GLU A 83 13.05 -13.39 6.66
N VAL A 84 11.74 -13.28 6.89
CA VAL A 84 10.97 -14.36 7.53
C VAL A 84 10.90 -15.57 6.59
N SER A 85 10.67 -15.34 5.30
CA SER A 85 10.63 -16.43 4.31
C SER A 85 11.96 -17.17 4.23
N GLU A 86 13.08 -16.45 4.18
CA GLU A 86 14.43 -17.01 4.17
C GLU A 86 14.76 -17.75 5.48
N ALA A 87 14.35 -17.21 6.62
CA ALA A 87 14.52 -17.87 7.91
C ALA A 87 13.73 -19.18 8.00
N VAL A 88 12.57 -19.28 7.35
CA VAL A 88 11.78 -20.52 7.27
C VAL A 88 12.49 -21.55 6.40
N GLU A 89 13.02 -21.16 5.24
CA GLU A 89 13.73 -22.06 4.32
C GLU A 89 15.04 -22.59 4.92
N THR A 90 15.77 -21.75 5.67
CA THR A 90 17.02 -22.13 6.34
C THR A 90 16.83 -22.80 7.70
N GLY A 91 15.59 -22.86 8.22
CA GLY A 91 15.29 -23.34 9.57
C GLY A 91 15.63 -22.35 10.69
N ASN A 92 16.23 -21.20 10.37
CA ASN A 92 16.60 -20.16 11.32
C ASN A 92 15.41 -19.53 12.07
N VAL A 93 14.19 -19.70 11.56
CA VAL A 93 12.96 -19.27 12.23
C VAL A 93 12.80 -19.88 13.63
N ALA A 94 13.39 -21.06 13.88
CA ALA A 94 13.40 -21.67 15.20
C ALA A 94 14.21 -20.83 16.22
N TYR A 95 15.32 -20.21 15.80
CA TYR A 95 16.11 -19.34 16.66
C TYR A 95 15.41 -18.00 16.95
N GLU A 96 14.51 -17.52 16.09
CA GLU A 96 13.70 -16.33 16.40
C GLU A 96 12.81 -16.56 17.64
N ARG A 97 12.39 -17.80 17.92
CA ARG A 97 11.61 -18.16 19.12
C ARG A 97 12.41 -18.16 20.41
N LEU A 98 13.74 -18.23 20.32
CA LEU A 98 14.63 -18.16 21.48
C LEU A 98 14.92 -16.72 21.92
N ARG A 99 14.58 -15.73 21.09
CA ARG A 99 14.78 -14.31 21.43
C ARG A 99 13.79 -13.90 22.53
N PRO A 100 14.19 -13.05 23.49
CA PRO A 100 13.32 -12.58 24.58
C PRO A 100 12.34 -11.49 24.08
N VAL A 101 11.73 -11.69 22.92
CA VAL A 101 10.76 -10.79 22.29
C VAL A 101 9.62 -11.60 21.70
N ASP A 102 8.41 -11.06 21.76
CA ASP A 102 7.27 -11.68 21.11
C ASP A 102 7.43 -11.67 19.58
N THR A 103 7.41 -12.85 18.96
CA THR A 103 7.63 -13.02 17.52
C THR A 103 6.56 -12.30 16.70
N HIS A 104 5.30 -12.33 17.14
CA HIS A 104 4.21 -11.67 16.42
C HIS A 104 4.40 -10.15 16.41
N SER A 105 4.68 -9.55 17.57
CA SER A 105 4.96 -8.13 17.71
C SER A 105 6.19 -7.69 16.93
N LEU A 106 7.23 -8.53 16.89
CA LEU A 106 8.42 -8.31 16.06
C LEU A 106 8.07 -8.27 14.56
N TRP A 107 7.33 -9.26 14.06
CA TRP A 107 6.93 -9.29 12.66
C TRP A 107 5.98 -8.14 12.31
N MET A 108 5.07 -7.77 13.21
CA MET A 108 4.19 -6.61 13.04
C MET A 108 4.99 -5.32 12.92
N ALA A 109 5.96 -5.09 13.80
CA ALA A 109 6.80 -3.90 13.76
C ALA A 109 7.67 -3.84 12.49
N ARG A 110 8.23 -4.97 12.05
CA ARG A 110 8.94 -5.07 10.77
C ARG A 110 8.03 -4.73 9.59
N ALA A 111 6.81 -5.27 9.57
CA ALA A 111 5.83 -5.01 8.53
C ALA A 111 5.41 -3.53 8.47
N ILE A 112 5.10 -2.92 9.63
CA ILE A 112 4.77 -1.49 9.72
C ILE A 112 5.92 -0.64 9.20
N ALA A 113 7.15 -0.91 9.65
CA ALA A 113 8.33 -0.16 9.23
C ALA A 113 8.57 -0.25 7.72
N ALA A 114 8.49 -1.45 7.14
CA ALA A 114 8.72 -1.68 5.72
C ALA A 114 7.66 -0.95 4.86
N ARG A 115 6.39 -1.05 5.24
CA ARG A 115 5.28 -0.41 4.51
C ARG A 115 5.27 1.09 4.64
N ALA A 116 5.45 1.60 5.85
CA ALA A 116 5.52 3.04 6.10
C ALA A 116 6.70 3.65 5.32
N GLY A 117 7.88 3.02 5.34
CA GLY A 117 9.06 3.48 4.63
C GLY A 117 8.88 3.51 3.12
N THR A 118 8.44 2.39 2.54
CA THR A 118 8.23 2.30 1.08
C THR A 118 7.12 3.21 0.59
N THR A 119 6.06 3.39 1.38
CA THR A 119 4.94 4.28 1.04
C THR A 119 5.33 5.75 1.15
N ALA A 120 6.01 6.16 2.22
CA ALA A 120 6.45 7.53 2.42
C ALA A 120 7.35 8.02 1.27
N LEU A 121 8.26 7.17 0.79
CA LEU A 121 9.14 7.49 -0.34
C LEU A 121 8.40 7.64 -1.68
N ARG A 122 7.17 7.15 -1.80
CA ARG A 122 6.37 7.19 -3.04
C ARG A 122 5.28 8.25 -2.99
N VAL A 123 4.55 8.32 -1.88
CA VAL A 123 3.39 9.22 -1.75
C VAL A 123 3.81 10.68 -1.83
N VAL A 124 4.97 11.05 -1.27
CA VAL A 124 5.48 12.42 -1.31
C VAL A 124 5.79 12.89 -2.74
N PRO A 125 6.65 12.21 -3.52
CA PRO A 125 6.90 12.63 -4.90
C PRO A 125 5.66 12.49 -5.78
N MET A 126 4.79 11.50 -5.54
CA MET A 126 3.51 11.37 -6.26
C MET A 126 2.61 12.58 -6.00
N PHE A 127 2.47 13.00 -4.74
CA PHE A 127 1.69 14.19 -4.38
C PHE A 127 2.29 15.44 -5.02
N VAL A 128 3.60 15.67 -4.89
CA VAL A 128 4.26 16.85 -5.49
C VAL A 128 4.05 16.90 -6.99
N THR A 129 4.21 15.79 -7.69
CA THR A 129 4.05 15.77 -9.15
C THR A 129 2.61 15.89 -9.60
N THR A 130 1.68 15.16 -8.97
CA THR A 130 0.30 15.05 -9.46
C THR A 130 -0.64 16.11 -8.89
N ALA A 131 -0.41 16.61 -7.67
CA ALA A 131 -1.24 17.62 -7.04
C ALA A 131 -0.68 19.04 -7.24
N ILE A 132 0.63 19.21 -7.47
CA ILE A 132 1.27 20.53 -7.59
C ILE A 132 1.79 20.79 -9.01
N LEU A 133 2.63 19.92 -9.57
CA LEU A 133 3.22 20.17 -10.89
C LEU A 133 2.20 20.10 -12.03
N LEU A 134 1.29 19.12 -12.04
CA LEU A 134 0.27 19.01 -13.10
C LEU A 134 -0.61 20.27 -13.21
N PRO A 135 -1.16 20.85 -12.11
CA PRO A 135 -1.84 22.13 -12.20
C PRO A 135 -0.96 23.28 -12.70
N LEU A 136 0.30 23.37 -12.25
CA LEU A 136 1.23 24.43 -12.65
C LEU A 136 1.51 24.46 -14.16
N ILE A 137 1.49 23.29 -14.83
CA ILE A 137 1.70 23.18 -16.27
C ILE A 137 0.38 23.23 -17.08
N GLY A 138 -0.75 23.59 -16.45
CA GLY A 138 -2.06 23.73 -17.11
C GLY A 138 -2.86 22.43 -17.24
N LEU A 139 -2.40 21.31 -16.65
CA LEU A 139 -3.06 20.00 -16.68
C LEU A 139 -3.91 19.72 -15.42
N GLN A 140 -4.54 20.76 -14.87
CA GLN A 140 -5.32 20.72 -13.63
C GLN A 140 -6.48 19.69 -13.64
N GLN A 141 -7.06 19.41 -14.81
CA GLN A 141 -8.14 18.42 -14.96
C GLN A 141 -7.66 16.97 -14.80
N TRP A 142 -6.35 16.73 -14.89
CA TRP A 142 -5.70 15.43 -14.72
C TRP A 142 -4.99 15.29 -13.37
N ALA A 143 -5.10 16.31 -12.52
CA ALA A 143 -4.38 16.40 -11.27
C ALA A 143 -5.08 15.63 -10.14
N TRP A 144 -4.30 15.28 -9.11
CA TRP A 144 -4.84 14.86 -7.83
C TRP A 144 -5.58 16.04 -7.18
N GLN A 145 -6.87 15.85 -6.85
CA GLN A 145 -7.66 16.87 -6.16
C GLN A 145 -7.49 16.82 -4.63
N MET A 146 -7.28 17.98 -4.02
CA MET A 146 -7.17 18.07 -2.56
C MET A 146 -8.52 17.77 -1.88
N PRO A 147 -8.52 17.26 -0.63
CA PRO A 147 -9.75 17.05 0.12
C PRO A 147 -10.58 18.33 0.21
N ALA A 148 -11.89 18.22 -0.01
CA ALA A 148 -12.80 19.37 -0.04
C ALA A 148 -12.91 20.09 1.32
N THR A 149 -12.71 19.37 2.42
CA THR A 149 -12.82 19.91 3.79
C THR A 149 -11.67 19.43 4.67
N ARG A 150 -11.42 20.16 5.76
CA ARG A 150 -10.44 19.77 6.80
C ARG A 150 -10.83 18.45 7.47
N GLU A 151 -12.12 18.21 7.64
CA GLU A 151 -12.65 16.97 8.20
C GLU A 151 -12.36 15.77 7.29
N ALA A 152 -12.56 15.92 5.97
CA ALA A 152 -12.22 14.89 5.00
C ALA A 152 -10.71 14.58 5.01
N ALA A 153 -9.87 15.61 5.16
CA ALA A 153 -8.42 15.42 5.30
C ALA A 153 -8.05 14.65 6.59
N ALA A 154 -8.69 14.95 7.72
CA ALA A 154 -8.48 14.24 8.97
C ALA A 154 -8.92 12.76 8.90
N LEU A 155 -10.10 12.51 8.32
CA LEU A 155 -10.59 11.15 8.08
C LEU A 155 -9.69 10.37 7.13
N PHE A 156 -9.16 11.02 6.09
CA PHE A 156 -8.21 10.41 5.17
C PHE A 156 -6.90 10.02 5.86
N ALA A 157 -6.35 10.89 6.72
CA ALA A 157 -5.15 10.58 7.51
C ALA A 157 -5.38 9.40 8.48
N LEU A 158 -6.55 9.36 9.13
CA LEU A 158 -6.97 8.23 9.95
C LEU A 158 -7.09 6.95 9.11
N SER A 159 -7.72 7.02 7.93
CA SER A 159 -7.86 5.90 7.01
C SER A 159 -6.50 5.33 6.62
N ILE A 160 -5.54 6.15 6.19
CA ILE A 160 -4.18 5.67 5.84
C ILE A 160 -3.53 4.97 7.03
N THR A 161 -3.70 5.50 8.24
CA THR A 161 -3.14 4.90 9.45
C THR A 161 -3.74 3.51 9.70
N LEU A 162 -5.06 3.37 9.57
CA LEU A 162 -5.74 2.09 9.70
C LEU A 162 -5.36 1.13 8.58
N THR A 163 -5.26 1.60 7.34
CA THR A 163 -4.78 0.82 6.18
C THR A 163 -3.37 0.29 6.42
N LEU A 164 -2.46 1.11 6.96
CA LEU A 164 -1.10 0.68 7.29
C LEU A 164 -1.10 -0.47 8.30
N LEU A 165 -1.93 -0.37 9.35
CA LEU A 165 -2.05 -1.42 10.37
C LEU A 165 -2.68 -2.68 9.81
N LEU A 166 -3.80 -2.56 9.10
CA LEU A 166 -4.50 -3.67 8.44
C LEU A 166 -3.57 -4.42 7.50
N SER A 167 -2.83 -3.68 6.69
CA SER A 167 -1.93 -4.27 5.71
C SER A 167 -0.69 -4.91 6.32
N SER A 168 -0.20 -4.34 7.41
CA SER A 168 0.87 -4.96 8.22
C SER A 168 0.39 -6.26 8.86
N ALA A 169 -0.82 -6.26 9.41
CA ALA A 169 -1.45 -7.47 9.94
C ALA A 169 -1.60 -8.55 8.86
N PHE A 170 -2.00 -8.17 7.65
CA PHE A 170 -2.10 -9.11 6.53
C PHE A 170 -0.74 -9.73 6.16
N VAL A 171 0.35 -8.95 6.17
CA VAL A 171 1.69 -9.53 5.98
C VAL A 171 2.11 -10.45 7.11
N VAL A 172 1.75 -10.14 8.36
CA VAL A 172 1.98 -11.08 9.47
C VAL A 172 1.20 -12.38 9.26
N LEU A 173 -0.03 -12.33 8.74
CA LEU A 173 -0.78 -13.52 8.35
C LEU A 173 -0.07 -14.30 7.24
N LEU A 174 0.49 -13.63 6.22
CA LEU A 174 1.29 -14.28 5.19
C LEU A 174 2.55 -14.94 5.76
N ASN A 175 3.24 -14.27 6.69
CA ASN A 175 4.42 -14.82 7.39
C ASN A 175 4.06 -16.09 8.19
N ILE A 176 2.92 -16.08 8.87
CA ILE A 176 2.39 -17.26 9.56
C ILE A 176 2.11 -18.38 8.55
N GLY A 177 1.47 -18.08 7.42
CA GLY A 177 1.20 -19.05 6.35
C GLY A 177 2.47 -19.67 5.77
N VAL A 178 3.48 -18.86 5.48
CA VAL A 178 4.81 -19.31 5.02
C VAL A 178 5.46 -20.24 6.05
N THR A 179 5.40 -19.87 7.33
CA THR A 179 5.97 -20.68 8.42
C THR A 179 5.22 -22.00 8.60
N ALA A 180 3.89 -21.97 8.58
CA ALA A 180 3.05 -23.15 8.79
C ALA A 180 3.17 -24.16 7.64
N LEU A 181 3.21 -23.67 6.40
CA LEU A 181 3.34 -24.51 5.20
C LEU A 181 4.81 -24.80 4.84
N LYS A 182 5.77 -24.24 5.58
CA LYS A 182 7.22 -24.36 5.36
C LYS A 182 7.63 -24.04 3.92
N THR A 183 6.93 -23.10 3.28
CA THR A 183 7.20 -22.72 1.88
C THR A 183 6.91 -21.25 1.65
N ARG A 184 7.86 -20.56 1.00
CA ARG A 184 7.69 -19.17 0.57
C ARG A 184 6.53 -19.00 -0.43
N ARG A 185 6.17 -20.07 -1.15
CA ARG A 185 5.07 -20.08 -2.13
C ARG A 185 3.70 -19.81 -1.50
N ALA A 186 3.55 -20.03 -0.19
CA ALA A 186 2.31 -19.74 0.53
C ALA A 186 1.89 -18.27 0.38
N ALA A 187 2.86 -17.35 0.27
CA ALA A 187 2.58 -15.92 0.10
C ALA A 187 2.12 -15.55 -1.32
N ASN A 188 2.40 -16.37 -2.35
CA ASN A 188 2.08 -16.05 -3.74
C ASN A 188 0.56 -15.94 -3.98
N VAL A 189 -0.24 -16.61 -3.15
CA VAL A 189 -1.70 -16.56 -3.22
C VAL A 189 -2.24 -15.15 -2.94
N ALA A 190 -1.51 -14.33 -2.16
CA ALA A 190 -1.94 -12.99 -1.76
C ALA A 190 -2.28 -12.10 -2.97
N VAL A 191 -1.44 -12.11 -4.01
CA VAL A 191 -1.63 -11.28 -5.21
C VAL A 191 -2.95 -11.57 -5.90
N THR A 192 -3.37 -12.83 -5.92
CA THR A 192 -4.62 -13.29 -6.55
C THR A 192 -5.84 -12.66 -5.93
N PHE A 193 -5.81 -12.39 -4.61
CA PHE A 193 -6.91 -11.78 -3.89
C PHE A 193 -6.76 -10.26 -3.78
N VAL A 194 -5.57 -9.76 -3.43
CA VAL A 194 -5.30 -8.34 -3.20
C VAL A 194 -5.60 -7.52 -4.44
N ASN A 195 -5.14 -7.94 -5.62
CA ASN A 195 -5.25 -7.13 -6.84
C ASN A 195 -6.70 -6.85 -7.28
N PRO A 196 -7.58 -7.86 -7.43
CA PRO A 196 -8.95 -7.62 -7.84
C PRO A 196 -9.82 -7.04 -6.72
N LEU A 197 -9.54 -7.36 -5.45
CA LEU A 197 -10.41 -6.97 -4.34
C LEU A 197 -10.06 -5.62 -3.70
N SER A 198 -8.85 -5.08 -3.89
CA SER A 198 -8.50 -3.75 -3.34
C SER A 198 -9.01 -2.57 -4.15
N GLY A 199 -9.50 -2.82 -5.36
CA GLY A 199 -9.84 -1.75 -6.30
C GLY A 199 -8.63 -1.10 -6.97
N MET A 200 -7.41 -1.59 -6.72
CA MET A 200 -6.20 -1.05 -7.34
C MET A 200 -6.26 -1.12 -8.88
N ILE A 201 -6.84 -2.19 -9.46
CA ILE A 201 -6.96 -2.32 -10.92
C ILE A 201 -8.08 -1.42 -11.42
N ILE A 202 -9.27 -1.56 -10.85
CA ILE A 202 -10.47 -0.78 -11.20
C ILE A 202 -11.11 -0.32 -9.89
N PRO A 203 -11.44 0.98 -9.73
CA PRO A 203 -12.12 1.46 -8.54
C PRO A 203 -13.36 0.63 -8.21
N LEU A 204 -13.48 0.18 -6.96
CA LEU A 204 -14.59 -0.69 -6.54
C LEU A 204 -15.97 -0.08 -6.80
N ALA A 205 -16.07 1.25 -6.79
CA ALA A 205 -17.32 1.97 -7.07
C ALA A 205 -17.81 1.81 -8.52
N LEU A 206 -16.92 1.45 -9.46
CA LEU A 206 -17.25 1.19 -10.87
C LEU A 206 -17.63 -0.27 -11.13
N MET A 207 -17.52 -1.15 -10.13
CA MET A 207 -17.91 -2.56 -10.26
C MET A 207 -19.44 -2.71 -10.31
N PRO A 208 -19.94 -3.79 -10.96
CA PRO A 208 -21.38 -4.03 -11.04
C PRO A 208 -22.07 -4.07 -9.68
N GLY A 209 -23.26 -3.48 -9.58
CA GLY A 209 -24.00 -3.34 -8.32
C GLY A 209 -24.22 -4.65 -7.55
N TRP A 210 -24.38 -5.79 -8.26
CA TRP A 210 -24.55 -7.11 -7.65
C TRP A 210 -23.32 -7.60 -6.87
N MET A 211 -22.11 -7.08 -7.16
CA MET A 211 -20.87 -7.42 -6.45
C MET A 211 -20.52 -6.43 -5.34
N GLN A 212 -21.03 -5.19 -5.39
CA GLN A 212 -20.56 -4.11 -4.53
C GLN A 212 -20.69 -4.44 -3.04
N GLY A 213 -21.79 -5.08 -2.62
CA GLY A 213 -21.97 -5.48 -1.22
C GLY A 213 -20.84 -6.37 -0.71
N PHE A 214 -20.43 -7.38 -1.49
CA PHE A 214 -19.29 -8.23 -1.16
C PHE A 214 -17.97 -7.44 -1.20
N LEU A 215 -17.77 -6.64 -2.26
CA LEU A 215 -16.52 -5.90 -2.48
C LEU A 215 -16.23 -4.86 -1.40
N PHE A 216 -17.24 -4.25 -0.78
CA PHE A 216 -17.05 -3.29 0.32
C PHE A 216 -16.97 -3.95 1.71
N TRP A 217 -17.40 -5.21 1.86
CA TRP A 217 -17.39 -5.91 3.15
C TRP A 217 -16.07 -6.65 3.42
N GLN A 218 -15.42 -7.13 2.37
CA GLN A 218 -14.15 -7.84 2.44
C GLN A 218 -12.98 -6.90 2.86
N PRO A 219 -11.91 -7.42 3.49
CA PRO A 219 -10.89 -6.61 4.14
C PRO A 219 -9.99 -5.82 3.19
N PHE A 220 -9.81 -6.25 1.94
CA PHE A 220 -9.01 -5.57 0.92
C PHE A 220 -9.64 -4.24 0.47
N ALA A 221 -10.93 -3.98 0.71
CA ALA A 221 -11.56 -2.71 0.35
C ALA A 221 -10.95 -1.51 1.09
N GLY A 222 -10.38 -1.77 2.27
CA GLY A 222 -9.65 -0.77 3.08
C GLY A 222 -8.15 -0.69 2.77
N LEU A 223 -7.66 -1.40 1.73
CA LEU A 223 -6.26 -1.45 1.30
C LEU A 223 -6.04 -0.66 0.01
#